data_AF-M6JDZ5-F1
#
_entry.id   AF-M6JDZ5-F1
#
_cell.length_a   1.000
_cell.length_b   1.000
_cell.length_c   1.000
_cell.angle_alpha   90.00
_cell.angle_beta   90.00
_cell.angle_gamma   90.00
#
_symmetry.space_group_name_H-M   'P 1'
#
loop_
_entity.id
_entity.type
_entity.pdbx_description
1 polymer ?
#
loop_
_entity_poly.entity_id
_entity_poly.type
_entity_poly.pdbx_seq_one_letter_code
_entity_poly.pdbx_strand_id
1 'polypeptide(L)' 'MMEDVRRELFKCKYLQIDETILQVLNEEGKLNTSKSYMWVIRGFIREKPVVLYHYEPVERQ' A
#
# COMPACT_ATOMS: atom_id res chain seq x y z
N MET A 1 6.61 10.05 11.51
CA MET A 1 7.05 8.64 11.64
C MET A 1 6.73 7.80 10.41
N MET A 2 5.46 7.50 10.07
CA MET A 2 5.14 6.70 8.88
C MET A 2 5.49 7.41 7.57
N GLU A 3 5.31 8.72 7.53
CA GLU A 3 5.74 9.57 6.40
C GLU A 3 7.26 9.55 6.20
N ASP A 4 8.03 9.50 7.29
CA ASP A 4 9.49 9.42 7.23
C ASP A 4 9.95 8.06 6.70
N VAL A 5 9.32 6.96 7.17
CA VAL A 5 9.60 5.61 6.65
C VAL A 5 9.27 5.53 5.17
N ARG A 6 8.13 6.09 4.75
CA ARG A 6 7.77 6.20 3.33
C ARG A 6 8.85 6.96 2.57
N ARG A 7 9.17 8.19 3.00
CA ARG A 7 10.17 9.03 2.33
C ARG A 7 11.53 8.34 2.20
N GLU A 8 11.98 7.64 3.23
CA GLU A 8 13.24 6.88 3.18
C GLU A 8 13.16 5.64 2.29
N LEU A 9 12.03 4.92 2.27
CA LEU A 9 11.81 3.79 1.37
C LEU A 9 11.88 4.24 -0.11
N PHE A 10 11.33 5.40 -0.45
CA PHE A 10 11.36 5.91 -1.81
C PHE A 10 12.77 6.36 -2.29
N LYS A 11 13.78 6.36 -1.41
CA LYS A 11 15.18 6.55 -1.78
C LYS A 11 15.90 5.24 -2.17
N CYS A 12 15.24 4.09 -2.05
CA CYS A 12 15.83 2.82 -2.47
C CYS A 12 16.21 2.82 -3.95
N LYS A 13 17.36 2.21 -4.27
CA LYS A 13 17.82 2.04 -5.66
C LYS A 13 16.84 1.24 -6.51
N TYR A 14 16.18 0.26 -5.89
CA TYR A 14 15.17 -0.58 -6.52
C TYR A 14 13.96 -0.70 -5.59
N LEU A 15 12.78 -0.66 -6.19
CA LEU A 15 11.50 -0.89 -5.53
C LEU A 15 10.74 -1.96 -6.30
N GLN A 16 10.04 -2.82 -5.57
CA GLN A 16 9.04 -3.72 -6.14
C GLN A 16 7.68 -3.19 -5.73
N ILE A 17 6.84 -2.89 -6.72
CA ILE A 17 5.53 -2.28 -6.52
C ILE A 17 4.52 -3.12 -7.30
N ASP A 18 3.47 -3.54 -6.62
CA ASP A 18 2.37 -4.31 -7.21
C ASP A 18 1.03 -3.85 -6.62
N GLU A 19 -0.02 -3.91 -7.44
CA GLU A 19 -1.38 -3.63 -7.00
C GLU A 19 -2.07 -4.94 -6.62
N THR A 20 -2.43 -5.07 -5.36
CA THR A 20 -3.05 -6.27 -4.81
C THR A 20 -4.56 -6.08 -4.63
N ILE A 21 -5.35 -6.99 -5.19
CA ILE A 21 -6.80 -7.06 -5.01
C ILE A 21 -7.11 -7.67 -3.64
N LEU A 22 -8.00 -7.03 -2.89
CA LEU A 22 -8.47 -7.52 -1.59
C LEU A 22 -9.95 -7.20 -1.38
N GLN A 23 -10.50 -7.73 -0.29
CA GLN A 23 -11.88 -7.49 0.15
C GLN A 23 -11.84 -6.77 1.51
N VAL A 24 -12.51 -5.62 1.61
CA VAL A 24 -12.64 -4.87 2.86
C VAL A 24 -14.04 -5.09 3.42
N LEU A 25 -14.12 -5.66 4.62
CA LEU A 25 -15.40 -6.09 5.19
C LEU A 25 -16.33 -4.94 5.57
N ASN A 26 -15.75 -3.81 6.03
CA ASN A 26 -16.47 -2.63 6.52
C ASN A 26 -16.02 -1.37 5.79
N GLU A 27 -15.88 -1.43 4.47
CA GLU A 27 -15.56 -0.24 3.67
C GLU A 27 -16.81 0.62 3.50
N GLU A 28 -16.69 1.90 3.84
CA GLU A 28 -17.78 2.85 3.71
C GLU A 28 -18.21 2.99 2.24
N GLY A 29 -19.52 2.94 1.98
CA GLY A 29 -20.06 3.06 0.63
C GLY A 29 -19.85 1.84 -0.28
N LYS A 30 -19.29 0.72 0.21
CA LYS A 30 -19.14 -0.52 -0.57
C LYS A 30 -19.74 -1.72 0.14
N LEU A 31 -20.26 -2.68 -0.65
CA LEU A 31 -20.64 -3.99 -0.12
C LEU A 31 -19.38 -4.74 0.32
N ASN A 32 -19.51 -5.55 1.37
CA ASN A 32 -18.41 -6.36 1.88
C ASN A 32 -17.86 -7.38 0.86
N THR A 33 -18.56 -7.68 -0.23
CA THR A 33 -18.11 -8.56 -1.34
C THR A 33 -17.43 -7.80 -2.48
N SER A 34 -17.31 -6.47 -2.36
CA SER A 34 -16.70 -5.62 -3.38
C SER A 34 -15.19 -5.85 -3.45
N LYS A 35 -14.62 -5.67 -4.65
CA LYS A 35 -13.17 -5.63 -4.82
C LYS A 35 -12.64 -4.25 -4.45
N SER A 36 -11.57 -4.26 -3.67
CA SER A 36 -10.77 -3.09 -3.35
C SER A 36 -9.31 -3.39 -3.64
N TYR A 37 -8.50 -2.34 -3.70
CA TYR A 37 -7.13 -2.41 -4.22
C TYR A 37 -6.19 -1.76 -3.22
N MET A 38 -4.96 -2.25 -3.16
CA MET A 38 -3.91 -1.74 -2.30
C MET A 38 -2.57 -1.84 -3.01
N TRP A 39 -1.73 -0.83 -2.85
CA TRP A 39 -0.36 -0.90 -3.29
C TRP A 39 0.51 -1.61 -2.26
N VAL A 40 1.27 -2.62 -2.70
CA VAL A 40 2.31 -3.26 -1.90
C VAL A 40 3.66 -2.83 -2.45
N ILE A 41 4.41 -2.08 -1.65
CA ILE A 41 5.72 -1.54 -2.02
C ILE A 41 6.78 -2.21 -1.14
N ARG A 42 7.77 -2.85 -1.76
CA ARG A 42 8.90 -3.49 -1.07
C ARG A 42 10.22 -2.84 -1.46
N GLY A 43 11.08 -2.67 -0.46
CA GLY A 43 12.43 -2.12 -0.62
C GLY A 43 13.28 -2.34 0.62
N PHE A 44 14.35 -1.57 0.75
CA PHE A 44 15.34 -1.70 1.82
C PHE A 44 15.71 -0.34 2.42
N ILE A 45 15.51 -0.17 3.73
CA ILE A 45 15.99 1.00 4.47
C ILE A 45 17.18 0.57 5.32
N ARG A 46 18.37 1.12 5.04
CA ARG A 46 19.62 0.78 5.75
C ARG A 46 19.84 -0.75 5.83
N GLU A 47 19.72 -1.40 4.68
CA GLU A 47 19.83 -2.86 4.50
C GLU A 47 18.74 -3.71 5.18
N LYS A 48 17.76 -3.08 5.84
CA LYS A 48 16.62 -3.78 6.42
C LYS A 48 15.47 -3.84 5.42
N PRO A 49 14.89 -5.02 5.15
CA PRO A 49 13.73 -5.13 4.27
C PRO A 49 12.54 -4.41 4.89
N VAL A 50 11.82 -3.66 4.06
CA VAL A 50 10.61 -2.93 4.45
C VAL A 50 9.51 -3.22 3.44
N VAL A 51 8.31 -3.47 3.95
CA VAL A 51 7.08 -3.64 3.18
C VAL A 51 6.12 -2.54 3.61
N LEU A 52 5.71 -1.70 2.66
CA LEU A 52 4.70 -0.67 2.85
C LEU A 52 3.40 -1.13 2.17
N TYR A 53 2.36 -1.25 2.99
CA TYR A 53 0.99 -1.46 2.54
C TYR A 53 0.29 -0.11 2.46
N HIS A 54 -0.07 0.32 1.26
CA HIS A 54 -0.73 1.59 1.02
C HIS A 54 -2.12 1.37 0.42
N TYR A 55 -3.12 1.38 1.30
CA TYR A 55 -4.52 1.32 0.91
C TYR A 55 -4.99 2.72 0.52
N GLU A 56 -5.48 2.87 -0.70
CA GLU A 56 -6.10 4.08 -1.19
C GLU A 56 -7.56 3.75 -1.53
N PRO A 57 -8.53 4.24 -0.73
CA PRO A 57 -9.94 3.97 -1.00
C PRO A 57 -10.30 4.62 -2.33
N VAL A 58 -10.72 3.81 -3.29
CA VAL A 58 -11.25 4.33 -4.56
C VAL A 58 -12.63 4.92 -4.26
N GLU A 59 -12.69 6.24 -4.06
CA GLU A 59 -13.91 7.02 -4.11
C GLU A 59 -14.40 6.95 -5.56
N ARG A 60 -15.47 6.18 -5.83
CA ARG A 60 -16.12 6.32 -7.13
C ARG A 60 -16.76 7.70 -7.18
N GLN A 61 -16.47 8.43 -8.26
CA GLN A 61 -17.29 9.52 -8.78
C GLN A 61 -18.76 9.12 -8.90
#